data_AF-Q2BDI7-F1
#
_entry.id   AF-Q2BDI7-F1
#
_cell.length_a   1.000
_cell.length_b   1.000
_cell.length_c   1.000
_cell.angle_alpha   90.00
_cell.angle_beta   90.00
_cell.angle_gamma   90.00
#
_symmetry.space_group_name_H-M   'P 1'
#
loop_
_entity.id
_entity.type
_entity.pdbx_description
1 polymer ?
#
loop_
_entity_poly.entity_id
_entity_poly.type
_entity_poly.pdbx_seq_one_letter_code
_entity_poly.pdbx_strand_id
1 'polypeptide(L)'
;MLFRIRSKLLLYFIVLVALLTSVGLFFYKASEKLVTEYDNSFERFLLLNDISQRTDLVTEKLKAYITDKDHTYLLQYEQEKTKLVDDQKRLYEIMDTSDMTLVNYKNMIDSFLEEADASLEAFQRDEINTYSGHLNEVLKIGGFLQENTLALLNNKLTDYRSFYRQMEQQNHYYKMLSLSLFAAAFFLSTLLAFWISGGITKPISKLSEAARQIAKGNLEGEEIKVAAKDELKLLTDTFNQMRKNLRTLVIEIKQKSELDKLLKELELRSLQNQINPHFLFNTLNTISKMAYLEDAEETSRLIESVGPPPLQPGGSGQSFDSPGRGQGGQGVFLYPADALWRPHPLCH
;
A
#
# COMPACT_ATOMS: atom_id res chain seq x y z
N MET A 1 4.15 -0.16 25.99
CA MET A 1 3.42 0.94 25.32
C MET A 1 2.56 0.32 24.21
N LEU A 2 1.23 0.34 24.34
CA LEU A 2 0.33 -0.20 23.30
C LEU A 2 0.41 0.74 22.09
N PHE A 3 0.99 0.28 20.98
CA PHE A 3 1.00 1.06 19.74
C PHE A 3 -0.39 1.06 19.13
N ARG A 4 -1.00 2.25 19.03
CA ARG A 4 -2.30 2.40 18.40
C ARG A 4 -2.28 1.93 16.94
N ILE A 5 -3.28 1.19 16.47
CA ILE A 5 -3.40 0.76 15.06
C ILE A 5 -3.23 1.95 14.10
N ARG A 6 -3.88 3.07 14.43
CA ARG A 6 -3.76 4.33 13.68
C ARG A 6 -2.31 4.83 13.58
N SER A 7 -1.56 4.79 14.67
CA SER A 7 -0.17 5.23 14.70
C SER A 7 0.73 4.30 13.86
N LYS A 8 0.49 2.99 13.86
CA LYS A 8 1.21 2.05 12.99
C LYS A 8 0.94 2.33 11.51
N LEU A 9 -0.34 2.50 11.14
CA LEU A 9 -0.74 2.81 9.75
C LEU A 9 -0.15 4.15 9.28
N LEU A 10 -0.21 5.19 10.10
CA LEU A 10 0.38 6.49 9.77
C LEU A 10 1.90 6.40 9.62
N LEU A 11 2.59 5.66 10.50
CA LEU A 11 4.03 5.44 10.39
C LEU A 11 4.37 4.76 9.06
N TYR A 12 3.65 3.69 8.69
CA TYR A 12 3.88 3.00 7.41
C TYR A 12 3.63 3.90 6.20
N PHE A 13 2.56 4.68 6.24
CA PHE A 13 2.24 5.61 5.16
C PHE A 13 3.32 6.70 5.02
N ILE A 14 3.77 7.28 6.13
CA ILE A 14 4.85 8.28 6.14
C ILE A 14 6.15 7.69 5.61
N VAL A 15 6.53 6.49 6.05
CA VAL A 15 7.73 5.80 5.58
C VAL A 15 7.66 5.53 4.08
N LEU A 16 6.52 5.06 3.57
CA LEU A 16 6.31 4.80 2.14
C LEU A 16 6.39 6.08 1.31
N VAL A 17 5.71 7.14 1.73
CA VAL A 17 5.76 8.44 1.04
C VAL A 17 7.18 9.01 1.07
N ALA A 18 7.84 9.04 2.23
CA ALA A 18 9.21 9.54 2.36
C ALA A 18 10.19 8.78 1.45
N LEU A 19 10.03 7.46 1.34
CA LEU A 19 10.85 6.62 0.49
C LEU A 19 10.62 6.94 -1.00
N LEU A 20 9.36 7.03 -1.45
CA LEU A 20 9.04 7.40 -2.83
C LEU A 20 9.54 8.81 -3.19
N THR A 21 9.34 9.78 -2.29
CA THR A 21 9.83 11.15 -2.48
C THR A 21 11.36 11.20 -2.52
N SER A 22 12.05 10.44 -1.67
CA SER A 22 13.52 10.37 -1.67
C SER A 22 14.08 9.85 -2.99
N VAL A 23 13.48 8.78 -3.55
CA VAL A 23 13.89 8.24 -4.85
C VAL A 23 13.62 9.23 -5.97
N GLY A 24 12.47 9.92 -5.95
CA GLY A 24 12.13 10.96 -6.92
C GLY A 24 13.10 12.16 -6.87
N LEU A 25 13.44 12.65 -5.68
CA LEU A 25 14.39 13.76 -5.51
C LEU A 25 15.80 13.39 -5.96
N PHE A 26 16.23 12.16 -5.71
CA PHE A 26 17.50 11.65 -6.21
C PHE A 26 17.53 11.68 -7.75
N PHE A 27 16.45 11.21 -8.39
CA PHE A 27 16.33 11.19 -9.85
C PHE A 27 16.34 12.61 -10.44
N TYR A 28 15.61 13.53 -9.81
CA TYR A 28 15.59 14.94 -10.20
C TYR A 28 16.98 15.57 -10.16
N LYS A 29 17.71 15.43 -9.04
CA LYS A 29 19.07 15.96 -8.89
C LYS A 29 20.07 15.34 -9.87
N ALA A 30 19.97 14.03 -10.10
CA ALA A 30 20.84 13.36 -11.07
C ALA A 30 20.59 13.88 -12.49
N SER A 31 19.32 14.11 -12.86
CA SER A 31 18.95 14.67 -14.16
C SER A 31 19.37 16.14 -14.32
N GLU A 32 19.16 16.97 -13.29
CA GLU A 32 19.51 18.39 -13.32
C GLU A 32 21.01 18.61 -13.50
N LYS A 33 21.83 17.84 -12.78
CA LYS A 33 23.29 17.86 -12.94
C LYS A 33 23.71 17.49 -14.37
N LEU A 34 23.06 16.48 -14.96
CA LEU A 34 23.34 16.02 -16.31
C LEU A 34 23.03 17.08 -17.38
N VAL A 35 21.92 17.81 -17.23
CA VAL A 35 21.52 18.86 -18.16
C VAL A 35 22.40 20.10 -18.02
N THR A 36 22.72 20.51 -16.79
CA THR A 36 23.48 21.75 -16.56
C THR A 36 24.93 21.66 -17.02
N GLU A 37 25.58 20.51 -16.81
CA GLU A 37 26.95 20.29 -17.32
C GLU A 37 27.00 20.21 -18.86
N TYR A 38 25.89 19.80 -19.48
CA TYR A 38 25.74 19.77 -20.93
C TYR A 38 25.65 21.17 -21.53
N ASP A 39 24.75 22.02 -21.01
CA ASP A 39 24.51 23.36 -21.54
C ASP A 39 25.75 24.26 -21.43
N ASN A 40 26.44 24.24 -20.29
CA ASN A 40 27.64 25.06 -20.07
C ASN A 40 28.81 24.70 -21.02
N SER A 41 28.94 23.43 -21.37
CA SER A 41 30.00 22.98 -22.30
C SER A 41 29.67 23.36 -23.74
N PHE A 42 28.39 23.34 -24.11
CA PHE A 42 27.90 23.67 -25.44
C PHE A 42 27.96 25.17 -25.73
N GLU A 43 27.58 26.02 -24.77
CA GLU A 43 27.67 27.49 -24.89
C GLU A 43 29.11 27.95 -25.18
N ARG A 44 30.09 27.39 -24.47
CA ARG A 44 31.52 27.69 -24.70
C ARG A 44 31.99 27.26 -26.10
N PHE A 45 31.50 26.13 -26.58
CA PHE A 45 31.80 25.64 -27.93
C PHE A 45 31.26 26.60 -29.01
N LEU A 46 30.01 27.05 -28.86
CA LEU A 46 29.41 28.01 -29.78
C LEU A 46 30.17 29.34 -29.79
N LEU A 47 30.54 29.85 -28.61
CA LEU A 47 31.24 31.12 -28.49
C LEU A 47 32.62 31.12 -29.18
N LEU A 48 33.40 30.04 -29.03
CA LEU A 48 34.69 29.90 -29.73
C LEU A 48 34.52 29.88 -31.25
N ASN A 49 33.48 29.20 -31.74
CA ASN A 49 33.16 29.17 -33.16
C ASN A 49 32.74 30.55 -33.69
N ASP A 50 31.91 31.29 -32.94
CA ASP A 50 31.47 32.63 -33.31
C ASP A 50 32.63 33.62 -33.38
N ILE A 51 33.56 33.58 -32.41
CA ILE A 51 34.78 34.41 -32.41
C ILE A 51 35.61 34.16 -33.67
N SER A 52 35.82 32.90 -34.05
CA SER A 52 36.57 32.54 -35.26
C SER A 52 35.89 33.06 -36.52
N GLN A 53 34.58 32.83 -36.68
CA GLN A 53 33.83 33.33 -37.83
C GLN A 53 33.83 34.87 -37.91
N ARG A 54 33.72 35.56 -36.77
CA ARG A 54 33.79 37.02 -36.72
C ARG A 54 35.18 37.56 -37.05
N THR A 55 36.24 36.87 -36.63
CA THR A 55 37.62 37.23 -36.99
C THR A 55 37.82 37.20 -38.51
N ASP A 56 37.27 36.18 -39.19
CA ASP A 56 37.27 36.09 -40.65
C ASP A 56 36.47 37.22 -41.30
N LEU A 57 35.28 37.52 -40.78
CA LEU A 57 34.43 38.61 -41.28
C LEU A 57 35.11 39.98 -41.12
N VAL A 58 35.71 40.26 -39.95
CA VAL A 58 36.46 41.51 -39.72
C VAL A 58 37.58 41.66 -40.75
N THR A 59 38.33 40.58 -40.99
CA THR A 59 39.41 40.56 -41.99
C THR A 59 38.89 40.79 -43.41
N GLU A 60 37.78 40.14 -43.78
CA GLU A 60 37.15 40.28 -45.09
C GLU A 60 36.67 41.71 -45.32
N LYS A 61 35.95 42.30 -44.36
CA LYS A 61 35.41 43.66 -44.48
C LYS A 61 36.49 44.72 -44.47
N LEU A 62 37.54 44.54 -43.67
CA LEU A 62 38.71 45.43 -43.68
C LEU A 62 39.39 45.42 -45.06
N LYS A 63 39.64 44.24 -45.63
CA LYS A 63 40.20 44.11 -46.98
C LYS A 63 39.32 44.72 -48.06
N ALA A 64 38.01 44.47 -48.00
CA ALA A 64 37.06 45.02 -48.95
C ALA A 64 37.06 46.55 -48.89
N TYR A 65 37.10 47.13 -47.68
CA TYR A 65 37.22 48.58 -47.51
C TYR A 65 38.53 49.14 -48.07
N ILE A 66 39.67 48.50 -47.79
CA ILE A 66 40.99 48.92 -48.29
C ILE A 66 41.04 48.86 -49.84
N THR A 67 40.37 47.88 -50.44
CA THR A 67 40.38 47.64 -51.89
C THR A 67 39.41 48.56 -52.62
N ASP A 68 38.14 48.56 -52.22
CA ASP A 68 37.06 49.21 -52.96
C ASP A 68 36.77 50.64 -52.47
N LYS A 69 37.27 51.00 -51.28
CA LYS A 69 37.08 52.31 -50.62
C LYS A 69 35.61 52.68 -50.36
N ASP A 70 34.70 51.71 -50.43
CA ASP A 70 33.28 51.90 -50.13
C ASP A 70 33.04 51.96 -48.61
N HIS A 71 32.45 53.05 -48.14
CA HIS A 71 32.12 53.28 -46.74
C HIS A 71 31.17 52.24 -46.14
N THR A 72 30.40 51.53 -46.98
CA THR A 72 29.56 50.39 -46.58
C THR A 72 30.39 49.29 -45.93
N TYR A 73 31.57 48.99 -46.47
CA TYR A 73 32.47 47.98 -45.90
C TYR A 73 33.10 48.45 -44.58
N LEU A 74 33.36 49.75 -44.42
CA LEU A 74 33.82 50.32 -43.16
C LEU A 74 32.77 50.15 -42.05
N LEU A 75 31.49 50.43 -42.35
CA LEU A 75 30.41 50.23 -41.39
C LEU A 75 30.27 48.76 -41.00
N GLN A 76 30.36 47.84 -41.96
CA GLN A 76 30.29 46.39 -41.69
C GLN A 76 31.49 45.91 -40.86
N TYR A 77 32.69 46.41 -41.16
CA TYR A 77 33.89 46.16 -40.36
C TYR A 77 33.69 46.58 -38.89
N GLU A 78 33.23 47.81 -38.65
CA GLU A 78 32.99 48.32 -37.28
C GLU A 78 31.91 47.51 -36.54
N GLN A 79 30.86 47.09 -37.25
CA GLN A 79 29.81 46.25 -36.68
C GLN A 79 30.34 44.88 -36.26
N GLU A 80 31.09 44.18 -37.12
CA GLU A 80 31.63 42.87 -36.78
C GLU A 80 32.74 42.95 -35.74
N LYS A 81 33.56 44.01 -35.76
CA LYS A 81 34.55 44.31 -34.72
C LYS A 81 33.89 44.46 -33.35
N THR A 82 32.80 45.22 -33.28
CA THR A 82 32.06 45.42 -32.03
C THR A 82 31.51 44.11 -31.48
N LYS A 83 30.93 43.26 -32.33
CA LYS A 83 30.43 41.95 -31.92
C LYS A 83 31.56 41.02 -31.46
N LEU A 84 32.71 41.06 -32.13
CA LEU A 84 33.90 40.29 -31.74
C LEU A 84 34.41 40.71 -30.35
N VAL A 85 34.42 42.02 -30.06
CA VAL A 85 34.75 42.55 -28.73
C VAL A 85 33.76 42.07 -27.66
N ASP A 86 32.47 42.03 -27.98
CA ASP A 86 31.45 41.55 -27.04
C ASP A 86 31.56 40.03 -26.80
N ASP A 87 31.85 39.24 -27.83
CA ASP A 87 32.08 37.81 -27.70
C ASP A 87 33.37 37.52 -26.90
N GLN A 88 34.42 38.33 -27.09
CA GLN A 88 35.64 38.28 -26.28
C GLN A 88 35.36 38.56 -24.78
N LYS A 89 34.49 39.52 -24.47
CA LYS A 89 34.07 39.81 -23.08
C LYS A 89 33.25 38.68 -22.49
N ARG A 90 32.30 38.12 -23.25
CA ARG A 90 31.52 36.95 -22.81
C ARG A 90 32.42 35.75 -22.53
N LEU A 91 33.46 35.59 -23.35
CA LEU A 91 34.48 34.56 -23.16
C LEU A 91 35.18 34.77 -21.81
N TYR A 92 35.41 36.01 -21.39
CA TYR A 92 36.01 36.34 -20.08
C TYR A 92 35.09 35.99 -18.89
N GLU A 93 33.77 36.17 -19.01
CA GLU A 93 32.81 35.92 -17.92
C GLU A 93 32.53 34.43 -17.69
N ILE A 94 32.55 33.64 -18.76
CA ILE A 94 32.12 32.23 -18.72
C ILE A 94 33.29 31.30 -18.33
N MET A 95 34.53 31.78 -18.32
CA MET A 95 35.72 30.94 -18.25
C MET A 95 36.52 31.07 -16.96
N ASP A 96 37.14 29.94 -16.59
CA ASP A 96 38.09 29.85 -15.49
C ASP A 96 39.45 30.42 -15.94
N THR A 97 39.93 31.46 -15.26
CA THR A 97 41.17 32.19 -15.57
C THR A 97 42.46 31.34 -15.45
N SER A 98 42.35 30.09 -15.01
CA SER A 98 43.49 29.18 -14.82
C SER A 98 43.95 28.43 -16.08
N ASP A 99 43.19 28.45 -17.18
CA ASP A 99 43.57 27.77 -18.43
C ASP A 99 44.48 28.65 -19.32
N MET A 100 45.76 28.29 -19.35
CA MET A 100 46.78 29.01 -20.11
C MET A 100 46.53 29.03 -21.62
N THR A 101 45.84 28.02 -22.18
CA THR A 101 45.52 27.98 -23.63
C THR A 101 44.49 29.04 -24.00
N LEU A 102 43.52 29.28 -23.11
CA LEU A 102 42.49 30.29 -23.28
C LEU A 102 43.02 31.71 -23.03
N VAL A 103 43.97 31.87 -22.11
CA VAL A 103 44.68 33.16 -21.93
C VAL A 103 45.46 33.52 -23.19
N ASN A 104 46.16 32.56 -23.79
CA ASN A 104 46.87 32.80 -25.05
C ASN A 104 45.89 33.12 -26.20
N TYR A 105 44.79 32.38 -26.30
CA TYR A 105 43.74 32.64 -27.28
C TYR A 105 43.15 34.05 -27.15
N LYS A 106 42.92 34.52 -25.91
CA LYS A 106 42.49 35.90 -25.64
C LYS A 106 43.50 36.92 -26.14
N ASN A 107 44.77 36.77 -25.75
CA ASN A 107 45.83 37.71 -26.15
C ASN A 107 45.95 37.81 -27.67
N MET A 108 45.68 36.72 -28.40
CA MET A 108 45.63 36.74 -29.85
C MET A 108 44.45 37.55 -30.39
N ILE A 109 43.26 37.49 -29.77
CA ILE A 109 42.13 38.35 -30.13
C ILE A 109 42.48 39.83 -29.87
N ASP A 110 43.11 40.14 -28.74
CA ASP A 110 43.56 41.50 -28.41
C ASP A 110 44.53 42.02 -29.48
N SER A 111 45.58 41.25 -29.81
CA SER A 111 46.54 41.62 -30.85
C SER A 111 45.90 41.69 -32.24
N PHE A 112 44.92 40.84 -32.55
CA PHE A 112 44.18 40.90 -33.81
C PHE A 112 43.41 42.23 -33.95
N LEU A 113 42.68 42.63 -32.91
CA LEU A 113 41.91 43.86 -32.90
C LEU A 113 42.83 45.09 -33.00
N GLU A 114 43.94 45.10 -32.26
CA GLU A 114 44.92 46.19 -32.27
C GLU A 114 45.55 46.36 -33.66
N GLU A 115 45.99 45.26 -34.30
CA GLU A 115 46.55 45.30 -35.66
C GLU A 115 45.50 45.68 -36.71
N ALA A 116 44.23 45.29 -36.52
CA ALA A 116 43.14 45.66 -37.42
C ALA A 116 42.84 47.17 -37.36
N ASP A 117 42.80 47.74 -36.16
CA ASP A 117 42.62 49.18 -35.97
C ASP A 117 43.84 49.96 -36.51
N ALA A 118 45.06 49.50 -36.23
CA ALA A 118 46.29 50.11 -36.76
C ALA A 118 46.35 50.08 -38.29
N SER A 119 45.90 48.98 -38.92
CA SER A 119 45.80 48.86 -40.38
C SER A 119 44.81 49.87 -40.96
N LEU A 120 43.63 50.00 -40.34
CA LEU A 120 42.63 50.98 -40.76
C LEU A 120 43.13 52.42 -40.61
N GLU A 121 43.74 52.76 -39.49
CA GLU A 121 44.30 54.11 -39.25
C GLU A 121 45.40 54.47 -40.26
N ALA A 122 46.34 53.55 -40.49
CA ALA A 122 47.44 53.77 -41.45
C ALA A 122 46.91 53.91 -42.88
N PHE A 123 45.87 53.15 -43.24
CA PHE A 123 45.21 53.27 -44.54
C PHE A 123 44.52 54.64 -44.70
N GLN A 124 43.82 55.13 -43.66
CA GLN A 124 43.20 56.46 -43.68
C GLN A 124 44.22 57.61 -43.78
N ARG A 125 45.46 57.39 -43.33
CA ARG A 125 46.60 58.32 -43.45
C ARG A 125 47.38 58.18 -44.76
N ASP A 126 46.94 57.31 -45.67
CA ASP A 126 47.58 57.02 -46.96
C ASP A 126 49.02 56.46 -46.84
N GLU A 127 49.33 55.81 -45.71
CA GLU A 127 50.64 55.23 -45.41
C GLU A 127 50.75 53.79 -45.96
N ILE A 128 51.02 53.66 -47.27
CA ILE A 128 50.90 52.38 -47.99
C ILE A 128 51.70 51.23 -47.37
N ASN A 129 52.96 51.48 -47.05
CA ASN A 129 53.84 50.46 -46.48
C ASN A 129 53.44 50.09 -45.04
N THR A 130 52.97 51.07 -44.27
CA THR A 130 52.55 50.89 -42.87
C THR A 130 51.28 50.04 -42.80
N TYR A 131 50.22 50.41 -43.53
CA TYR A 131 48.97 49.64 -43.47
C TYR A 131 49.15 48.22 -44.00
N SER A 132 49.99 48.02 -45.03
CA SER A 132 50.26 46.70 -45.61
C SER A 132 50.98 45.79 -44.62
N GLY A 133 51.87 46.34 -43.79
CA GLY A 133 52.51 45.63 -42.69
C GLY A 133 51.49 45.14 -41.66
N HIS A 134 50.67 46.06 -41.13
CA HIS A 134 49.61 45.73 -40.18
C HIS A 134 48.59 44.73 -40.75
N LEU A 135 48.18 44.89 -42.02
CA LEU A 135 47.23 43.98 -42.68
C LEU A 135 47.79 42.55 -42.81
N ASN A 136 49.10 42.40 -43.02
CA ASN A 136 49.74 41.09 -43.04
C ASN A 136 49.75 40.44 -41.65
N GLU A 137 49.97 41.21 -40.58
CA GLU A 137 49.86 40.68 -39.22
C GLU A 137 48.40 40.34 -38.86
N VAL A 138 47.41 41.14 -39.25
CA VAL A 138 45.98 40.80 -39.13
C VAL A 138 45.69 39.44 -39.77
N LEU A 139 46.18 39.21 -40.99
CA LEU A 139 45.96 37.95 -41.70
C LEU A 139 46.61 36.75 -41.00
N LYS A 140 47.81 36.95 -40.48
CA LYS A 140 48.58 35.92 -39.78
C LYS A 140 47.95 35.58 -38.43
N ILE A 141 47.59 36.59 -37.64
CA ILE A 141 46.91 36.40 -36.34
C ILE A 141 45.53 35.78 -36.57
N GLY A 142 44.78 36.23 -37.58
CA GLY A 142 43.50 35.62 -37.97
C GLY A 142 43.62 34.13 -38.31
N GLY A 143 44.64 33.76 -39.10
CA GLY A 143 44.94 32.35 -39.37
C GLY A 143 45.28 31.54 -38.11
N PHE A 144 46.08 32.11 -37.21
CA PHE A 144 46.39 31.46 -35.93
C PHE A 144 45.15 31.34 -35.03
N LEU A 145 44.27 32.34 -35.00
CA LEU A 145 43.00 32.28 -34.26
C LEU A 145 42.10 31.17 -34.80
N GLN A 146 42.02 31.02 -36.13
CA GLN A 146 41.26 29.93 -36.76
C GLN A 146 41.84 28.56 -36.41
N GLU A 147 43.16 28.39 -36.49
CA GLU A 147 43.85 27.14 -36.14
C GLU A 147 43.68 26.79 -34.66
N ASN A 148 43.87 27.76 -33.76
CA ASN A 148 43.68 27.57 -32.32
C ASN A 148 42.22 27.28 -31.98
N THR A 149 41.27 27.93 -32.66
CA THR A 149 39.84 27.60 -32.51
C THR A 149 39.60 26.16 -32.90
N LEU A 150 40.08 25.72 -34.07
CA LEU A 150 39.92 24.33 -34.52
C LEU A 150 40.56 23.35 -33.53
N ALA A 151 41.74 23.65 -33.00
CA ALA A 151 42.39 22.83 -31.98
C ALA A 151 41.58 22.77 -30.68
N LEU A 152 41.07 23.90 -30.18
CA LEU A 152 40.22 23.98 -29.00
C LEU A 152 38.89 23.24 -29.22
N LEU A 153 38.22 23.45 -30.36
CA LEU A 153 36.99 22.76 -30.72
C LEU A 153 37.22 21.26 -30.88
N ASN A 154 38.31 20.81 -31.52
CA ASN A 154 38.60 19.39 -31.71
C ASN A 154 38.98 18.70 -30.38
N ASN A 155 39.75 19.38 -29.53
CA ASN A 155 40.00 18.93 -28.16
C ASN A 155 38.68 18.82 -27.40
N LYS A 156 37.80 19.83 -27.48
CA LYS A 156 36.48 19.79 -26.84
C LYS A 156 35.54 18.77 -27.43
N LEU A 157 35.59 18.47 -28.73
CA LEU A 157 34.81 17.40 -29.37
C LEU A 157 35.31 16.02 -28.95
N THR A 158 36.63 15.87 -28.77
CA THR A 158 37.25 14.64 -28.26
C THR A 158 36.95 14.45 -26.78
N ASP A 159 37.05 15.53 -25.99
CA ASP A 159 36.62 15.59 -24.59
C ASP A 159 35.13 15.34 -24.48
N TYR A 160 34.31 15.86 -25.39
CA TYR A 160 32.87 15.63 -25.41
C TYR A 160 32.58 14.17 -25.72
N ARG A 161 33.26 13.54 -26.69
CA ARG A 161 33.09 12.10 -26.97
C ARG A 161 33.54 11.23 -25.79
N SER A 162 34.65 11.57 -25.14
CA SER A 162 35.15 10.84 -23.98
C SER A 162 34.25 11.06 -22.75
N PHE A 163 33.82 12.31 -22.50
CA PHE A 163 32.83 12.70 -21.51
C PHE A 163 31.49 12.01 -21.75
N TYR A 164 31.00 11.96 -22.99
CA TYR A 164 29.76 11.24 -23.34
C TYR A 164 29.85 9.76 -23.03
N ARG A 165 30.97 9.11 -23.38
CA ARG A 165 31.18 7.69 -23.05
C ARG A 165 31.31 7.46 -21.54
N GLN A 166 32.00 8.36 -20.84
CA GLN A 166 32.18 8.29 -19.40
C GLN A 166 30.88 8.58 -18.66
N MET A 167 30.08 9.53 -19.15
CA MET A 167 28.72 9.80 -18.73
C MET A 167 27.82 8.63 -19.03
N GLU A 168 27.90 7.98 -20.19
CA GLU A 168 27.10 6.80 -20.50
C GLU A 168 27.37 5.68 -19.48
N GLN A 169 28.64 5.46 -19.13
CA GLN A 169 29.04 4.51 -18.09
C GLN A 169 28.57 4.94 -16.68
N GLN A 170 28.74 6.21 -16.31
CA GLN A 170 28.24 6.72 -15.01
C GLN A 170 26.72 6.71 -14.94
N ASN A 171 26.04 6.99 -16.05
CA ASN A 171 24.59 6.97 -16.18
C ASN A 171 24.07 5.53 -16.13
N HIS A 172 24.85 4.54 -16.57
CA HIS A 172 24.56 3.13 -16.29
C HIS A 172 24.58 2.85 -14.79
N TYR A 173 25.57 3.36 -14.05
CA TYR A 173 25.61 3.24 -12.59
C TYR A 173 24.41 3.96 -11.93
N TYR A 174 24.11 5.20 -12.29
CA TYR A 174 22.94 5.93 -11.76
C TYR A 174 21.62 5.25 -12.10
N LYS A 175 21.47 4.71 -13.32
CA LYS A 175 20.30 3.92 -13.72
C LYS A 175 20.18 2.63 -12.93
N MET A 176 21.27 1.87 -12.76
CA MET A 176 21.27 0.62 -11.98
C MET A 176 21.02 0.87 -10.49
N LEU A 177 21.62 1.92 -9.93
CA LEU A 177 21.35 2.36 -8.56
C LEU A 177 19.88 2.79 -8.41
N SER A 178 19.36 3.60 -9.33
CA SER A 178 17.95 4.01 -9.31
C SER A 178 17.00 2.82 -9.43
N LEU A 179 17.27 1.89 -10.35
CA LEU A 179 16.46 0.70 -10.54
C LEU A 179 16.49 -0.20 -9.29
N SER A 180 17.65 -0.35 -8.66
CA SER A 180 17.78 -1.13 -7.42
C SER A 180 17.07 -0.46 -6.24
N LEU A 181 17.11 0.87 -6.12
CA LEU A 181 16.33 1.62 -5.12
C LEU A 181 14.82 1.50 -5.36
N PHE A 182 14.35 1.62 -6.61
CA PHE A 182 12.95 1.40 -6.96
C PHE A 182 12.50 -0.05 -6.68
N ALA A 183 13.33 -1.03 -7.02
CA ALA A 183 13.05 -2.43 -6.71
C ALA A 183 12.96 -2.64 -5.19
N ALA A 184 13.92 -2.13 -4.42
CA ALA A 184 13.92 -2.21 -2.96
C ALA A 184 12.67 -1.53 -2.36
N ALA A 185 12.29 -0.34 -2.87
CA ALA A 185 11.07 0.35 -2.51
C ALA A 185 9.82 -0.51 -2.72
N PHE A 186 9.72 -1.14 -3.90
CA PHE A 186 8.61 -1.98 -4.29
C PHE A 186 8.51 -3.23 -3.41
N PHE A 187 9.63 -3.93 -3.18
CA PHE A 187 9.67 -5.09 -2.30
C PHE A 187 9.32 -4.74 -0.85
N LEU A 188 9.85 -3.63 -0.33
CA LEU A 188 9.54 -3.17 1.02
C LEU A 188 8.05 -2.80 1.15
N SER A 189 7.50 -2.09 0.17
CA SER A 189 6.07 -1.73 0.13
C SER A 189 5.18 -2.97 0.10
N THR A 190 5.55 -3.97 -0.71
CA THR A 190 4.86 -5.25 -0.81
C THR A 190 4.90 -6.01 0.52
N LEU A 191 6.08 -6.07 1.16
CA LEU A 191 6.26 -6.71 2.47
C LEU A 191 5.39 -6.05 3.54
N LEU A 192 5.36 -4.71 3.58
CA LEU A 192 4.52 -3.94 4.49
C LEU A 192 3.02 -4.21 4.25
N ALA A 193 2.59 -4.31 2.99
CA ALA A 193 1.22 -4.65 2.65
C ALA A 193 0.82 -6.05 3.16
N PHE A 194 1.70 -7.05 3.02
CA PHE A 194 1.47 -8.39 3.58
C PHE A 194 1.38 -8.36 5.12
N TRP A 195 2.23 -7.59 5.78
CA TRP A 195 2.20 -7.41 7.23
C TRP A 195 0.89 -6.76 7.71
N ILE A 196 0.41 -5.72 7.02
CA ILE A 196 -0.87 -5.06 7.32
C ILE A 196 -2.04 -6.04 7.11
N SER A 197 -2.03 -6.76 5.98
CA SER A 197 -3.06 -7.73 5.65
C SER A 197 -3.19 -8.82 6.71
N GLY A 198 -2.06 -9.40 7.15
CA GLY A 198 -2.04 -10.41 8.20
C GLY A 198 -2.36 -9.89 9.60
N GLY A 199 -1.87 -8.69 9.95
CA GLY A 199 -1.99 -8.12 11.28
C GLY A 199 -3.32 -7.41 11.57
N ILE A 200 -3.96 -6.83 10.56
CA ILE A 200 -5.15 -5.98 10.72
C ILE A 200 -6.32 -6.50 9.88
N THR A 201 -6.14 -6.62 8.56
CA THR A 201 -7.24 -6.93 7.63
C THR A 201 -7.83 -8.31 7.90
N LYS A 202 -7.00 -9.34 8.10
CA LYS A 202 -7.44 -10.72 8.30
C LYS A 202 -8.27 -10.90 9.60
N PRO A 203 -7.85 -10.42 10.78
CA PRO A 203 -8.69 -10.46 11.97
C PRO A 203 -10.00 -9.68 11.85
N ILE A 204 -9.99 -8.49 11.23
CA ILE A 204 -11.21 -7.71 11.00
C ILE A 204 -12.19 -8.48 10.11
N SER A 205 -11.69 -9.12 9.05
CA SER A 205 -12.52 -9.96 8.18
C SER A 205 -13.15 -11.12 8.95
N LYS A 206 -12.37 -11.80 9.83
CA LYS A 206 -12.89 -12.88 10.70
C LYS A 206 -13.96 -12.38 11.67
N LEU A 207 -13.76 -11.22 12.29
CA LEU A 207 -14.74 -10.59 13.18
C LEU A 207 -16.03 -10.25 12.42
N SER A 208 -15.91 -9.70 11.21
CA SER A 208 -17.06 -9.38 10.35
C SER A 208 -17.86 -10.63 9.96
N GLU A 209 -17.18 -11.73 9.64
CA GLU A 209 -17.82 -13.00 9.33
C GLU A 209 -18.50 -13.63 10.54
N ALA A 210 -17.85 -13.66 11.70
CA ALA A 210 -18.46 -14.14 12.94
C ALA A 210 -19.66 -13.28 13.36
N ALA A 211 -19.60 -11.96 13.19
CA ALA A 211 -20.73 -11.08 13.45
C ALA A 211 -21.93 -11.41 12.54
N ARG A 212 -21.68 -11.72 11.26
CA ARG A 212 -22.72 -12.19 10.33
C ARG A 212 -23.33 -13.53 10.76
N GLN A 213 -22.55 -14.44 11.33
CA GLN A 213 -23.07 -15.72 11.85
C GLN A 213 -23.97 -15.50 13.08
N ILE A 214 -23.53 -14.65 14.02
CA ILE A 214 -24.32 -14.27 15.20
C ILE A 214 -25.63 -13.63 14.78
N ALA A 215 -25.62 -12.74 13.78
CA ALA A 215 -26.84 -12.10 13.25
C ALA A 215 -27.84 -13.10 12.65
N LYS A 216 -27.37 -14.26 12.17
CA LYS A 216 -28.22 -15.35 11.67
C LYS A 216 -28.70 -16.30 12.78
N GLY A 217 -28.40 -16.00 14.05
CA GLY A 217 -28.73 -16.84 15.19
C GLY A 217 -27.72 -17.96 15.47
N ASN A 218 -26.64 -18.07 14.71
CA ASN A 218 -25.58 -19.04 14.99
C ASN A 218 -24.56 -18.45 15.98
N LEU A 219 -24.68 -18.85 17.24
CA LEU A 219 -23.79 -18.45 18.34
C LEU A 219 -22.64 -19.44 18.57
N GLU A 220 -22.58 -20.51 17.78
CA GLU A 220 -21.54 -21.53 17.88
C GLU A 220 -20.35 -21.15 16.99
N GLY A 221 -19.14 -21.36 17.51
CA GLY A 221 -17.91 -21.09 16.76
C GLY A 221 -16.70 -20.95 17.67
N GLU A 222 -15.51 -21.13 17.10
CA GLU A 222 -14.26 -20.94 17.83
C GLU A 222 -14.04 -19.48 18.22
N GLU A 223 -13.31 -19.25 19.31
CA GLU A 223 -12.87 -17.92 19.70
C GLU A 223 -11.89 -17.36 18.66
N ILE A 224 -12.11 -16.10 18.27
CA ILE A 224 -11.19 -15.43 17.37
C ILE A 224 -9.93 -15.12 18.16
N LYS A 225 -8.82 -15.73 17.78
CA LYS A 225 -7.50 -15.50 18.40
C LYS A 225 -6.71 -14.53 17.54
N VAL A 226 -6.26 -13.45 18.17
CA VAL A 226 -5.40 -12.45 17.55
C VAL A 226 -4.10 -12.36 18.36
N ALA A 227 -2.97 -12.49 17.66
CA ALA A 227 -1.63 -12.41 18.26
C ALA A 227 -1.19 -10.97 18.54
N ALA A 228 -1.84 -9.98 17.91
CA ALA A 228 -1.57 -8.57 18.14
C ALA A 228 -1.84 -8.18 19.60
N LYS A 229 -1.09 -7.19 20.11
CA LYS A 229 -1.25 -6.58 21.44
C LYS A 229 -1.60 -5.11 21.30
N ASP A 230 -2.59 -4.80 20.48
CA ASP A 230 -3.08 -3.44 20.21
C ASP A 230 -4.61 -3.37 20.33
N GLU A 231 -5.25 -2.31 19.84
CA GLU A 231 -6.71 -2.16 19.93
C GLU A 231 -7.48 -3.32 19.27
N LEU A 232 -6.86 -4.05 18.36
CA LEU A 232 -7.49 -5.20 17.71
C LEU A 232 -7.66 -6.35 18.69
N LYS A 233 -6.74 -6.50 19.64
CA LYS A 233 -6.84 -7.48 20.73
C LYS A 233 -7.99 -7.14 21.66
N LEU A 234 -8.05 -5.88 22.10
CA LEU A 234 -9.14 -5.38 22.93
C LEU A 234 -10.49 -5.59 22.23
N LEU A 235 -10.60 -5.24 20.94
CA LEU A 235 -11.82 -5.43 20.16
C LEU A 235 -12.20 -6.90 20.04
N THR A 236 -11.23 -7.77 19.78
CA THR A 236 -11.45 -9.22 19.64
C THR A 236 -11.89 -9.85 20.96
N ASP A 237 -11.24 -9.50 22.07
CA ASP A 237 -11.57 -10.04 23.39
C ASP A 237 -12.96 -9.56 23.84
N THR A 238 -13.27 -8.28 23.61
CA THR A 238 -14.61 -7.73 23.86
C THR A 238 -15.67 -8.43 23.01
N PHE A 239 -15.39 -8.68 21.73
CA PHE A 239 -16.30 -9.40 20.83
C PHE A 239 -16.55 -10.84 21.27
N ASN A 240 -15.49 -11.58 21.61
CA ASN A 240 -15.60 -12.95 22.11
C ASN A 240 -16.42 -13.01 23.42
N GLN A 241 -16.20 -12.04 24.32
CA GLN A 241 -16.97 -11.94 25.56
C GLN A 241 -18.45 -11.64 25.29
N MET A 242 -18.77 -10.73 24.36
CA MET A 242 -20.15 -10.45 23.96
C MET A 242 -20.84 -11.70 23.39
N ARG A 243 -20.16 -12.46 22.52
CA ARG A 243 -20.70 -13.72 21.99
C ARG A 243 -20.98 -14.73 23.10
N LYS A 244 -20.06 -14.86 24.08
CA LYS A 244 -20.24 -15.75 25.23
C LYS A 244 -21.45 -15.35 26.07
N ASN A 245 -21.58 -14.07 26.39
CA ASN A 245 -22.71 -13.54 27.15
C ASN A 245 -24.04 -13.79 26.43
N LEU A 246 -24.10 -13.52 25.12
CA LEU A 246 -25.29 -13.81 24.30
C LEU A 246 -25.65 -15.30 24.32
N ARG A 247 -24.68 -16.20 24.22
CA ARG A 247 -24.92 -17.64 24.33
C ARG A 247 -25.50 -18.02 25.69
N THR A 248 -24.95 -17.49 26.77
CA THR A 248 -25.48 -17.73 28.13
C THR A 248 -26.91 -17.23 28.28
N LEU A 249 -27.19 -16.01 27.83
CA LEU A 249 -28.54 -15.43 27.85
C LEU A 249 -29.56 -16.30 27.09
N VAL A 250 -29.20 -16.81 25.91
CA VAL A 250 -30.08 -17.70 25.12
C VAL A 250 -30.33 -19.02 25.85
N ILE A 251 -29.32 -19.60 26.50
CA ILE A 251 -29.46 -20.83 27.28
C ILE A 251 -30.38 -20.61 28.49
N GLU A 252 -30.18 -19.51 29.23
CA GLU A 252 -31.00 -19.16 30.40
C GLU A 252 -32.46 -18.94 30.03
N ILE A 253 -32.74 -18.23 28.93
CA ILE A 253 -34.11 -18.02 28.42
C ILE A 253 -34.75 -19.37 28.05
N LYS A 254 -34.00 -20.26 27.39
CA LYS A 254 -34.51 -21.59 27.02
C LYS A 254 -34.84 -22.44 28.25
N GLN A 255 -33.93 -22.50 29.22
CA GLN A 255 -34.12 -23.24 30.47
C GLN A 255 -35.33 -22.70 31.26
N LYS A 256 -35.47 -21.37 31.36
CA LYS A 256 -36.61 -20.75 32.02
C LYS A 256 -37.92 -21.08 31.31
N SER A 257 -37.93 -21.05 29.98
CA SER A 257 -39.12 -21.42 29.20
C SER A 257 -39.51 -22.90 29.38
N GLU A 258 -38.53 -23.81 29.47
CA GLU A 258 -38.79 -25.24 29.73
C GLU A 258 -39.33 -25.46 31.14
N LEU A 259 -38.79 -24.76 32.14
CA LEU A 259 -39.28 -24.80 33.51
C LEU A 259 -40.71 -24.26 33.62
N ASP A 260 -41.01 -23.12 32.99
CA ASP A 260 -42.35 -22.53 32.98
C ASP A 260 -43.38 -23.48 32.33
N LYS A 261 -43.00 -24.20 31.26
CA LYS A 261 -43.84 -25.24 30.64
C LYS A 261 -44.12 -26.38 31.61
N LEU A 262 -43.09 -26.88 32.30
CA LEU A 262 -43.22 -27.97 33.26
C LEU A 262 -44.12 -27.57 34.44
N LEU A 263 -43.93 -26.37 34.99
CA LEU A 263 -44.76 -25.83 36.07
C LEU A 263 -46.23 -25.76 35.65
N LYS A 264 -46.50 -25.27 34.44
CA LYS A 264 -47.86 -25.19 33.91
C LYS A 264 -48.51 -26.56 33.72
N GLU A 265 -47.74 -27.56 33.30
CA GLU A 265 -48.23 -28.94 33.21
C GLU A 265 -48.55 -29.53 34.59
N LEU A 266 -47.72 -29.27 35.60
CA LEU A 266 -47.97 -29.70 36.98
C LEU A 266 -49.20 -29.01 37.57
N GLU A 267 -49.38 -27.72 37.31
CA GLU A 267 -50.57 -26.97 37.73
C GLU A 267 -51.84 -27.55 37.09
N LEU A 268 -51.83 -27.81 35.78
CA LEU A 268 -52.95 -28.45 35.09
C LEU A 268 -53.26 -29.84 35.66
N ARG A 269 -52.24 -30.67 35.93
CA ARG A 269 -52.42 -31.98 36.57
C ARG A 269 -52.98 -31.87 37.99
N SER A 270 -52.53 -30.88 38.77
CA SER A 270 -53.07 -30.62 40.11
C SER A 270 -54.54 -30.22 40.05
N LEU A 271 -54.92 -29.32 39.13
CA LEU A 271 -56.31 -28.92 38.91
C LEU A 271 -57.18 -30.11 38.49
N GLN A 272 -56.68 -30.99 37.61
CA GLN A 272 -57.37 -32.23 37.24
C GLN A 272 -57.58 -33.15 38.46
N ASN A 273 -56.57 -33.30 39.33
CA ASN A 273 -56.70 -34.10 40.55
C ASN A 273 -57.66 -33.50 41.60
N GLN A 274 -57.88 -32.17 41.57
CA GLN A 274 -58.86 -31.51 42.44
C GLN A 274 -60.32 -31.75 42.02
N ILE A 275 -60.57 -32.28 40.82
CA ILE A 275 -61.88 -32.83 40.47
C ILE A 275 -62.08 -34.10 41.30
N ASN A 276 -62.77 -33.98 42.44
CA ASN A 276 -63.03 -35.10 43.32
C ASN A 276 -63.92 -36.14 42.58
N PRO A 277 -63.40 -37.33 42.24
CA PRO A 277 -64.18 -38.33 41.52
C PRO A 277 -65.42 -38.74 42.30
N HIS A 278 -65.32 -38.78 43.63
CA HIS A 278 -66.45 -39.09 44.51
C HIS A 278 -67.54 -38.01 44.46
N PHE A 279 -67.20 -36.73 44.33
CA PHE A 279 -68.22 -35.68 44.16
C PHE A 279 -68.92 -35.80 42.80
N LEU A 280 -68.16 -36.08 41.74
CA LEU A 280 -68.71 -36.29 40.40
C LEU A 280 -69.63 -37.53 40.38
N PHE A 281 -69.17 -38.66 40.93
CA PHE A 281 -69.96 -39.88 41.04
C PHE A 281 -71.17 -39.71 41.95
N ASN A 282 -71.07 -38.98 43.07
CA ASN A 282 -72.21 -38.68 43.93
C ASN A 282 -73.24 -37.81 43.23
N THR A 283 -72.78 -36.84 42.43
CA THR A 283 -73.67 -35.98 41.65
C THR A 283 -74.37 -36.80 40.56
N LEU A 284 -73.63 -37.62 39.81
CA LEU A 284 -74.20 -38.52 38.79
C LEU A 284 -75.20 -39.51 39.41
N ASN A 285 -74.87 -40.12 40.55
CA ASN A 285 -75.78 -41.02 41.26
C ASN A 285 -77.05 -40.30 41.75
N THR A 286 -76.93 -39.04 42.17
CA THR A 286 -78.10 -38.25 42.58
C THR A 286 -78.99 -37.92 41.39
N ILE A 287 -78.41 -37.56 40.25
CA ILE A 287 -79.14 -37.28 39.01
C ILE A 287 -79.78 -38.55 38.44
N SER A 288 -79.07 -39.70 38.45
CA SER A 288 -79.62 -41.00 38.04
C SER A 288 -80.83 -41.39 38.89
N LYS A 289 -80.75 -41.24 40.22
CA LYS A 289 -81.89 -41.47 41.12
C LYS A 289 -83.04 -40.52 40.88
N MET A 290 -82.76 -39.25 40.58
CA MET A 290 -83.79 -38.25 40.28
C MET A 290 -84.48 -38.55 38.94
N ALA A 291 -83.74 -38.90 37.90
CA ALA A 291 -84.27 -39.31 36.60
C ALA A 291 -85.14 -40.58 36.70
N TYR A 292 -84.75 -41.53 37.55
CA TYR A 292 -85.55 -42.72 37.86
C TYR A 292 -86.88 -42.37 38.54
N LEU A 293 -86.88 -41.39 39.45
CA LEU A 293 -88.11 -40.93 40.12
C LEU A 293 -89.05 -40.14 39.20
N GLU A 294 -88.53 -39.55 38.12
CA GLU A 294 -89.28 -38.79 37.11
C GLU A 294 -89.69 -39.65 35.89
N ASP A 295 -89.52 -40.97 35.94
CA ASP A 295 -89.83 -41.93 34.85
C ASP A 295 -89.05 -41.66 33.54
N ALA A 296 -87.91 -40.97 33.65
CA ALA A 296 -87.02 -40.62 32.54
C ALA A 296 -85.94 -41.70 32.32
N GLU A 297 -86.38 -42.91 31.96
CA GLU A 297 -85.57 -44.14 31.91
C GLU A 297 -84.35 -44.04 30.96
N GLU A 298 -84.50 -43.39 29.81
CA GLU A 298 -83.40 -43.14 28.85
C GLU A 298 -82.29 -42.29 29.48
N THR A 299 -82.66 -41.27 30.27
CA THR A 299 -81.72 -40.37 30.93
C THR A 299 -80.97 -41.07 32.05
N SER A 300 -81.65 -41.95 32.81
CA SER A 300 -81.00 -42.76 33.85
C SER A 300 -79.96 -43.71 33.25
N ARG A 301 -80.30 -44.43 32.16
CA ARG A 301 -79.38 -45.36 31.48
C ARG A 301 -78.13 -44.67 30.92
N LEU A 302 -78.29 -43.48 30.34
CA LEU A 302 -77.17 -42.66 29.84
C LEU A 302 -76.21 -42.28 30.98
N ILE A 303 -76.73 -41.87 32.13
CA ILE A 303 -75.91 -41.49 33.30
C ILE A 303 -75.18 -42.71 33.88
N GLU A 304 -75.84 -43.87 33.96
CA GLU A 304 -75.19 -45.12 34.39
C GLU A 304 -74.08 -45.56 33.42
N SER A 305 -74.25 -45.37 32.11
CA SER A 305 -73.22 -45.73 31.12
C SER A 305 -71.94 -44.89 31.22
N VAL A 306 -72.02 -43.70 31.82
CA VAL A 306 -70.91 -42.77 32.02
C VAL A 306 -70.34 -42.88 33.44
N GLY A 307 -71.09 -43.46 34.38
CA GLY A 307 -70.68 -43.69 35.76
C GLY A 307 -70.05 -45.07 36.02
N PRO A 308 -69.38 -45.26 37.18
CA PRO A 308 -68.87 -46.56 37.59
C PRO A 308 -70.04 -47.49 37.98
N PRO A 309 -69.91 -48.81 37.77
CA PRO A 309 -71.01 -49.76 37.95
C PRO A 309 -71.58 -49.73 39.38
N PRO A 310 -72.91 -49.90 39.56
CA PRO A 310 -73.54 -49.81 40.87
C PRO A 310 -73.00 -50.85 41.85
N LEU A 311 -72.64 -50.40 43.05
CA LEU A 311 -72.19 -51.25 44.15
C LEU A 311 -73.35 -52.11 44.64
N GLN A 312 -73.27 -53.43 44.43
CA GLN A 312 -74.21 -54.41 44.96
C GLN A 312 -74.06 -54.57 46.49
N PRO A 313 -75.16 -54.68 47.27
CA PRO A 313 -75.07 -54.92 48.70
C PRO A 313 -74.91 -56.42 49.02
N GLY A 314 -73.78 -56.76 49.65
CA GLY A 314 -73.62 -57.83 50.65
C GLY A 314 -73.99 -59.28 50.30
N GLY A 315 -72.96 -60.11 50.08
CA GLY A 315 -73.04 -61.58 50.08
C GLY A 315 -71.75 -62.21 50.63
N SER A 316 -71.91 -63.00 51.68
CA SER A 316 -70.93 -63.73 52.51
C SER A 316 -69.75 -64.44 51.83
N GLY A 317 -68.56 -64.28 52.45
CA GLY A 317 -67.68 -65.38 52.87
C GLY A 317 -67.00 -66.23 51.80
N GLN A 318 -65.70 -65.98 51.57
CA GLN A 318 -64.68 -67.03 51.49
C GLN A 318 -63.29 -66.43 51.63
N SER A 319 -62.62 -66.79 52.73
CA SER A 319 -61.18 -66.67 52.92
C SER A 319 -60.48 -67.57 51.90
N PHE A 320 -59.65 -66.99 51.04
CA PHE A 320 -58.70 -67.74 50.23
C PHE A 320 -57.28 -67.27 50.52
N ASP A 321 -56.51 -68.28 50.89
CA ASP A 321 -55.14 -68.28 51.36
C ASP A 321 -54.16 -68.04 50.20
N SER A 322 -52.94 -67.59 50.54
CA SER A 322 -51.85 -67.42 49.59
C SER A 322 -51.33 -68.76 49.07
N PRO A 323 -50.84 -68.81 47.83
CA PRO A 323 -49.49 -69.36 47.61
C PRO A 323 -48.73 -68.43 46.65
N GLY A 324 -47.41 -68.31 46.66
CA GLY A 324 -46.35 -69.21 47.06
C GLY A 324 -45.17 -68.87 46.14
N ARG A 325 -44.01 -68.59 46.74
CA ARG A 325 -42.75 -68.32 46.06
C ARG A 325 -42.32 -69.52 45.22
N GLY A 326 -41.86 -69.27 44.00
CA GLY A 326 -40.87 -70.10 43.30
C GLY A 326 -39.51 -69.40 43.35
N GLN A 327 -38.60 -69.94 44.16
CA GLN A 327 -37.16 -69.65 44.13
C GLN A 327 -36.45 -70.56 43.12
N GLY A 328 -35.29 -70.11 42.65
CA GLY A 328 -34.15 -70.95 42.28
C GLY A 328 -33.93 -71.07 40.77
N GLY A 329 -32.74 -70.89 40.22
CA GLY A 329 -31.40 -70.69 40.79
C GLY A 329 -30.48 -70.16 39.69
N GLN A 330 -29.51 -69.32 40.05
CA GLN A 330 -28.09 -69.67 40.22
C GLN A 330 -27.27 -69.66 38.93
N GLY A 331 -26.19 -68.87 38.98
CA GLY A 331 -25.18 -68.81 37.92
C GLY A 331 -24.19 -67.66 38.11
N VAL A 332 -23.55 -67.61 39.29
CA VAL A 332 -22.35 -66.81 39.57
C VAL A 332 -21.15 -67.46 38.89
N PHE A 333 -20.19 -66.66 38.40
CA PHE A 333 -18.70 -66.82 38.47
C PHE A 333 -18.06 -65.91 37.40
N LEU A 334 -17.40 -64.79 37.77
CA LEU A 334 -15.99 -64.59 38.18
C LEU A 334 -15.11 -64.01 37.04
N TYR A 335 -14.51 -62.85 37.36
CA TYR A 335 -13.34 -62.15 36.78
C TYR A 335 -12.10 -63.06 36.66
N PRO A 336 -11.01 -62.73 35.88
CA PRO A 336 -10.09 -61.57 36.09
C PRO A 336 -9.52 -60.93 34.79
N ALA A 337 -9.14 -59.65 34.79
CA ALA A 337 -7.83 -59.03 35.13
C ALA A 337 -6.65 -59.37 34.19
N ASP A 338 -5.97 -58.28 33.79
CA ASP A 338 -4.55 -58.14 33.39
C ASP A 338 -4.07 -58.69 32.02
N ALA A 339 -3.65 -57.75 31.15
CA ALA A 339 -2.39 -57.86 30.40
C ALA A 339 -1.97 -56.50 29.80
N LEU A 340 -0.91 -55.92 30.37
CA LEU A 340 0.03 -55.06 29.65
C LEU A 340 0.50 -55.77 28.36
N TRP A 341 0.76 -55.01 27.28
CA TRP A 341 1.97 -55.03 26.43
C TRP A 341 1.72 -54.27 25.09
N ARG A 342 2.40 -53.14 24.89
CA ARG A 342 2.87 -52.64 23.57
C ARG A 342 4.01 -53.57 23.10
N PRO A 343 4.39 -53.74 21.81
CA PRO A 343 4.59 -52.65 20.81
C PRO A 343 4.30 -52.98 19.32
N HIS A 344 4.25 -51.92 18.48
CA HIS A 344 4.65 -51.69 17.04
C HIS A 344 4.74 -52.87 16.01
N PRO A 345 4.84 -52.65 14.66
CA PRO A 345 5.04 -51.40 13.89
C PRO A 345 4.29 -51.26 12.52
N LEU A 346 4.48 -50.09 11.90
CA LEU A 346 4.64 -49.80 10.44
C LEU A 346 3.44 -49.76 9.46
N CYS A 347 3.50 -48.67 8.66
CA CYS A 347 3.03 -48.45 7.28
C CYS A 347 1.52 -48.24 7.02
N HIS A 348 1.13 -47.00 6.71
CA HIS A 348 1.13 -46.52 5.32
C HIS A 348 1.18 -45.00 5.22
#